data_AF-A0A0P8CDG7-F1
#
_entry.id   AF-A0A0P8CDG7-F1
#
_cell.length_a   1.000
_cell.length_b   1.000
_cell.length_c   1.000
_cell.angle_alpha   90.00
_cell.angle_beta   90.00
_cell.angle_gamma   90.00
#
_symmetry.space_group_name_H-M   'P 1'
#
loop_
_entity.id
_entity.type
_entity.pdbx_description
1 polymer ?
#
loop_
_entity_poly.entity_id
_entity_poly.type
_entity_poly.pdbx_seq_one_letter_code
_entity_poly.pdbx_strand_id
1 'polypeptide(L)'
;FGISNLGPLRCGTAKAFSDWARFGVDRAARQILGSPIARIETMGSYACRNVAGTERRSAHARAEAIDVSGFVLEDGRRIMLRRDWNGGDAATREFLRVVHRSACKRFGTVLGPQYNAAHADHFHLEGTGAKFCR
;
A
#
# COMPACT_ATOMS: atom_id res chain seq x y z
N PHE A 1 -10.63 11.86 -0.62
CA PHE A 1 -9.48 11.57 -1.49
C PHE A 1 -9.85 10.54 -2.56
N GLY A 2 -9.15 10.57 -3.69
CA GLY A 2 -9.29 9.60 -4.78
C GLY A 2 -8.30 8.44 -4.71
N ILE A 3 -8.47 7.45 -5.59
CA ILE A 3 -7.56 6.31 -5.75
C ILE A 3 -7.29 6.15 -7.25
N SER A 4 -6.03 6.02 -7.68
CA SER A 4 -5.70 5.77 -9.09
C SER A 4 -5.56 4.28 -9.40
N ASN A 5 -5.86 3.89 -10.65
CA ASN A 5 -5.59 2.57 -11.23
C ASN A 5 -6.15 1.37 -10.43
N LEU A 6 -7.23 1.57 -9.66
CA LEU A 6 -7.84 0.49 -8.91
C LEU A 6 -8.76 -0.34 -9.83
N GLY A 7 -8.51 -1.65 -9.90
CA GLY A 7 -9.32 -2.59 -10.66
C GLY A 7 -10.29 -3.37 -9.75
N PRO A 8 -10.77 -4.54 -10.22
CA PRO A 8 -11.57 -5.45 -9.41
C PRO A 8 -10.92 -5.80 -8.08
N LEU A 9 -11.74 -5.89 -7.03
CA LEU A 9 -11.36 -6.30 -5.68
C LEU A 9 -12.47 -7.12 -5.04
N ARG A 10 -12.10 -8.13 -4.27
CA ARG A 10 -13.04 -8.81 -3.36
C ARG A 10 -13.46 -7.86 -2.24
N CYS A 11 -14.71 -8.00 -1.79
CA CYS A 11 -15.29 -7.12 -0.78
C CYS A 11 -14.46 -7.08 0.53
N GLY A 12 -13.90 -8.21 0.97
CA GLY A 12 -13.06 -8.26 2.16
C GLY A 12 -11.80 -7.39 2.04
N THR A 13 -11.05 -7.54 0.94
CA THR A 13 -9.87 -6.73 0.65
C THR A 13 -10.23 -5.26 0.45
N ALA A 14 -11.32 -4.97 -0.25
CA ALA A 14 -11.79 -3.60 -0.45
C ALA A 14 -12.16 -2.91 0.87
N LYS A 15 -12.82 -3.63 1.79
CA LYS A 15 -13.12 -3.13 3.13
C LYS A 15 -11.85 -2.85 3.93
N ALA A 16 -10.92 -3.81 3.98
CA ALA A 16 -9.65 -3.65 4.69
C ALA A 16 -8.85 -2.45 4.14
N PHE A 17 -8.83 -2.28 2.82
CA PHE A 17 -8.20 -1.15 2.16
C PHE A 17 -8.87 0.19 2.48
N SER A 18 -10.20 0.25 2.45
CA SER A 18 -10.95 1.45 2.83
C SER A 18 -10.66 1.87 4.27
N ASP A 19 -10.68 0.91 5.20
CA ASP A 19 -10.39 1.14 6.62
C ASP A 19 -8.92 1.56 6.82
N TRP A 20 -7.97 0.94 6.12
CA TRP A 20 -6.56 1.32 6.15
C TRP A 20 -6.33 2.72 5.58
N ALA A 21 -6.92 3.04 4.43
CA ALA A 21 -6.82 4.36 3.81
C ALA A 21 -7.34 5.46 4.73
N ARG A 22 -8.50 5.25 5.37
CA ARG A 22 -9.11 6.24 6.27
C ARG A 22 -8.39 6.35 7.62
N PHE A 23 -8.10 5.23 8.27
CA PHE A 23 -7.66 5.21 9.66
C PHE A 23 -6.16 5.00 9.84
N GLY A 24 -5.50 4.43 8.83
CA GLY A 24 -4.05 4.23 8.80
C GLY A 24 -3.33 5.34 8.03
N VAL A 25 -3.78 5.63 6.81
CA VAL A 25 -3.08 6.56 5.90
C VAL A 25 -3.45 8.01 6.18
N ASP A 26 -4.73 8.40 6.02
CA ASP A 26 -5.13 9.81 6.12
C ASP A 26 -4.87 10.40 7.52
N ARG A 27 -5.12 9.63 8.58
CA ARG A 27 -4.79 10.06 9.95
C ARG A 27 -3.28 10.26 10.16
N ALA A 28 -2.45 9.35 9.65
CA ALA A 28 -1.01 9.48 9.76
C ALA A 28 -0.50 10.68 8.95
N ALA A 29 -1.05 10.92 7.76
CA ALA A 29 -0.71 12.08 6.95
C ALA A 29 -1.01 13.40 7.69
N ARG A 30 -2.21 13.52 8.27
CA ARG A 30 -2.58 14.70 9.08
C ARG A 30 -1.65 14.89 10.29
N GLN A 31 -1.32 13.81 11.00
CA GLN A 31 -0.53 13.88 12.24
C GLN A 31 0.96 14.14 12.00
N ILE A 32 1.54 13.51 10.99
CA ILE A 32 2.99 13.49 10.76
C ILE A 32 3.39 14.55 9.74
N LEU A 33 2.57 14.72 8.70
CA LEU A 33 2.86 15.60 7.58
C LEU A 33 2.09 16.92 7.68
N GLY A 34 1.07 17.02 8.52
CA GLY A 34 0.25 18.22 8.67
C GLY A 34 -0.75 18.46 7.54
N SER A 35 -0.95 17.47 6.64
CA SER A 35 -1.84 17.60 5.49
C SER A 35 -2.59 16.30 5.23
N PRO A 36 -3.89 16.36 4.87
CA PRO A 36 -4.66 15.17 4.51
C PRO A 36 -4.22 14.61 3.16
N ILE A 37 -4.61 13.36 2.92
CA ILE A 37 -4.42 12.71 1.63
C ILE A 37 -5.42 13.31 0.63
N ALA A 38 -4.95 13.63 -0.58
CA ALA A 38 -5.77 13.92 -1.74
C ALA A 38 -5.96 12.68 -2.64
N ARG A 39 -4.94 11.83 -2.75
CA ARG A 39 -4.96 10.62 -3.59
C ARG A 39 -4.05 9.51 -3.06
N ILE A 40 -4.49 8.27 -3.20
CA ILE A 40 -3.63 7.07 -3.07
C ILE A 40 -3.30 6.57 -4.47
N GLU A 41 -2.01 6.39 -4.78
CA GLU A 41 -1.56 5.90 -6.07
C GLU A 41 -1.33 4.39 -6.03
N THR A 42 -1.99 3.65 -6.92
CA THR A 42 -1.85 2.18 -7.00
C THR A 42 -1.31 1.75 -8.36
N MET A 43 -0.74 0.54 -8.41
CA MET A 43 -0.29 -0.13 -9.63
C MET A 43 -1.31 -1.17 -10.13
N GLY A 44 -2.45 -1.31 -9.45
CA GLY A 44 -3.49 -2.26 -9.79
C GLY A 44 -3.86 -3.20 -8.63
N SER A 45 -4.96 -3.91 -8.85
CA SER A 45 -5.49 -4.89 -7.89
C SER A 45 -5.79 -6.26 -8.52
N TYR A 46 -5.93 -6.34 -9.84
CA TYR A 46 -6.22 -7.58 -10.55
C TYR A 46 -5.26 -7.83 -11.71
N ALA A 47 -4.70 -9.03 -11.73
CA ALA A 47 -3.89 -9.54 -12.83
C ALA A 47 -3.93 -11.07 -12.81
N CYS A 48 -4.51 -11.70 -13.84
CA CYS A 48 -4.60 -13.16 -13.93
C CYS A 48 -3.23 -13.77 -14.27
N ARG A 49 -2.39 -14.00 -13.26
CA ARG A 49 -1.03 -14.55 -13.41
C ARG A 49 -0.59 -15.38 -12.21
N ASN A 50 0.43 -16.20 -12.40
CA ASN A 50 1.14 -16.83 -11.30
C ASN A 50 2.09 -15.84 -10.60
N VAL A 51 2.54 -16.20 -9.41
CA VAL A 51 3.69 -15.55 -8.78
C VAL A 51 4.93 -15.89 -9.61
N ALA A 52 5.74 -14.88 -9.92
CA ALA A 52 6.89 -15.01 -10.81
C ALA A 52 7.82 -16.15 -10.34
N GLY A 53 8.21 -17.03 -11.27
CA GLY A 53 9.07 -18.18 -10.98
C GLY A 53 8.37 -19.33 -10.24
N THR A 54 7.03 -19.37 -10.18
CA THR A 54 6.28 -20.43 -9.51
C THR A 54 5.02 -20.82 -10.29
N GLU A 55 4.48 -22.01 -10.02
CA GLU A 55 3.16 -22.45 -10.50
C GLU A 55 1.99 -21.94 -9.64
N ARG A 56 2.30 -21.21 -8.56
CA ARG A 56 1.29 -20.75 -7.59
C ARG A 56 0.54 -19.53 -8.13
N ARG A 57 -0.78 -19.58 -8.08
CA ARG A 57 -1.65 -18.47 -8.48
C ARG A 57 -1.48 -17.27 -7.53
N SER A 58 -1.25 -16.08 -8.10
CA SER A 58 -1.11 -14.84 -7.32
C SER A 58 -2.44 -14.44 -6.66
N ALA A 59 -2.38 -13.68 -5.56
CA ALA A 59 -3.56 -13.06 -4.98
C ALA A 59 -4.18 -12.00 -5.89
N HIS A 60 -3.39 -11.33 -6.74
CA HIS A 60 -3.93 -10.46 -7.78
C HIS A 60 -4.82 -11.21 -8.76
N ALA A 61 -4.53 -12.49 -9.04
CA ALA A 61 -5.39 -13.29 -9.92
C ALA A 61 -6.74 -13.64 -9.27
N ARG A 62 -6.87 -13.44 -7.96
CA ARG A 62 -8.09 -13.67 -7.18
C ARG A 62 -8.77 -12.38 -6.74
N ALA A 63 -8.24 -11.22 -7.18
CA ALA A 63 -8.66 -9.89 -6.75
C ALA A 63 -8.55 -9.67 -5.22
N GLU A 64 -7.55 -10.30 -4.61
CA GLU A 64 -7.31 -10.30 -3.16
C GLU A 64 -6.13 -9.40 -2.76
N ALA A 65 -5.47 -8.74 -3.71
CA ALA A 65 -4.29 -7.91 -3.47
C ALA A 65 -4.36 -6.52 -4.12
N ILE A 66 -3.62 -5.56 -3.56
CA ILE A 66 -3.46 -4.20 -4.08
C ILE A 66 -1.99 -3.81 -3.97
N ASP A 67 -1.42 -3.26 -5.04
CA ASP A 67 -0.07 -2.70 -5.04
C ASP A 67 -0.13 -1.17 -4.94
N VAL A 68 0.35 -0.58 -3.84
CA VAL A 68 0.31 0.87 -3.57
C VAL A 68 1.70 1.48 -3.74
N SER A 69 1.84 2.43 -4.66
CA SER A 69 3.14 3.03 -5.02
C SER A 69 3.42 4.36 -4.32
N GLY A 70 2.39 5.05 -3.85
CA GLY A 70 2.55 6.37 -3.25
C GLY A 70 1.26 7.07 -2.83
N PHE A 71 1.43 8.30 -2.37
CA PHE A 71 0.42 9.14 -1.77
C PHE A 71 0.57 10.59 -2.24
N VAL A 72 -0.53 11.26 -2.55
CA VAL A 72 -0.58 12.70 -2.86
C VAL A 72 -1.36 13.39 -1.74
N LEU A 73 -0.82 14.46 -1.19
CA LEU A 73 -1.45 15.28 -0.16
C LEU A 73 -2.24 16.44 -0.79
N GLU A 74 -3.17 17.03 -0.05
CA GLU A 74 -3.95 18.19 -0.52
C GLU A 74 -3.10 19.46 -0.71
N ASP A 75 -1.93 19.54 -0.08
CA ASP A 75 -0.97 20.63 -0.29
C ASP A 75 -0.03 20.44 -1.50
N GLY A 76 -0.27 19.39 -2.30
CA GLY A 76 0.47 19.12 -3.53
C GLY A 76 1.72 18.25 -3.36
N ARG A 77 2.13 17.91 -2.13
CA ARG A 77 3.24 16.97 -1.92
C ARG A 77 2.87 15.58 -2.46
N ARG A 78 3.79 14.99 -3.22
CA ARG A 78 3.67 13.62 -3.75
C ARG A 78 4.78 12.74 -3.18
N ILE A 79 4.38 11.75 -2.40
CA ILE A 79 5.24 10.81 -1.68
C ILE A 79 5.23 9.47 -2.40
N MET A 80 6.38 9.03 -2.90
CA MET A 80 6.56 7.78 -3.66
C MET A 80 7.45 6.83 -2.90
N LEU A 81 7.04 5.56 -2.75
CA LEU A 81 7.82 4.57 -1.99
C LEU A 81 9.24 4.41 -2.54
N ARG A 82 9.38 4.27 -3.86
CA ARG A 82 10.68 4.10 -4.53
C ARG A 82 11.71 5.17 -4.17
N ARG A 83 11.28 6.43 -4.01
CA ARG A 83 12.15 7.57 -3.76
C ARG A 83 12.25 7.87 -2.28
N ASP A 84 11.10 7.92 -1.61
CA ASP A 84 10.99 8.57 -0.32
C ASP A 84 11.14 7.60 0.87
N TRP A 85 11.11 6.28 0.63
CA TRP A 85 11.28 5.28 1.69
C TRP A 85 12.57 5.46 2.49
N ASN A 86 13.66 5.78 1.79
CA ASN A 86 14.96 6.14 2.38
C ASN A 86 15.40 7.57 2.03
N GLY A 87 14.93 8.14 0.91
CA GLY A 87 15.39 9.44 0.42
C GLY A 87 14.52 10.64 0.81
N GLY A 88 13.34 10.42 1.41
CA GLY A 88 12.46 11.50 1.86
C GLY A 88 13.00 12.18 3.12
N ASP A 89 12.41 13.31 3.51
CA ASP A 89 12.70 13.93 4.81
C ASP A 89 12.27 13.02 5.98
N ALA A 90 12.63 13.41 7.22
CA ALA A 90 12.36 12.58 8.39
C ALA A 90 10.86 12.27 8.59
N ALA A 91 10.00 13.26 8.35
CA ALA A 91 8.54 13.12 8.50
C ALA A 91 7.95 12.20 7.42
N THR A 92 8.41 12.33 6.18
CA THR A 92 7.99 11.48 5.04
C THR A 92 8.41 10.03 5.27
N ARG A 93 9.65 9.81 5.69
CA ARG A 93 10.13 8.47 6.04
C ARG A 93 9.29 7.88 7.18
N GLU A 94 9.06 8.63 8.26
CA GLU A 94 8.25 8.15 9.38
C GLU A 94 6.81 7.86 8.97
N PHE A 95 6.18 8.72 8.16
CA PHE A 95 4.85 8.48 7.59
C PHE A 95 4.79 7.15 6.85
N LEU A 96 5.76 6.86 5.96
CA LEU A 96 5.80 5.60 5.23
C LEU A 96 5.98 4.39 6.16
N ARG A 97 6.80 4.50 7.21
CA ARG A 97 6.96 3.44 8.22
C ARG A 97 5.68 3.23 9.02
N VAL A 98 5.01 4.30 9.45
CA VAL A 98 3.72 4.23 10.18
C VAL A 98 2.66 3.55 9.32
N VAL A 99 2.54 3.96 8.05
CA VAL A 99 1.54 3.44 7.13
C VAL A 99 1.78 1.95 6.81
N HIS A 100 3.03 1.53 6.61
CA HIS A 100 3.42 0.12 6.45
C HIS A 100 3.09 -0.71 7.71
N ARG A 101 3.50 -0.25 8.90
CA ARG A 101 3.15 -0.91 10.18
C ARG A 101 1.64 -1.01 10.38
N SER A 102 0.90 0.02 9.97
CA SER A 102 -0.57 0.06 10.04
C SER A 102 -1.22 -0.94 9.06
N ALA A 103 -0.61 -1.14 7.89
CA ALA A 103 -1.03 -2.17 6.93
C ALA A 103 -0.83 -3.57 7.50
N CYS A 104 0.31 -3.86 8.13
CA CYS A 104 0.61 -5.17 8.72
C CYS A 104 -0.36 -5.59 9.84
N LYS A 105 -1.13 -4.65 10.40
CA LYS A 105 -2.19 -4.95 11.38
C LYS A 105 -3.53 -5.32 10.75
N ARG A 106 -3.72 -5.05 9.45
CA ARG A 106 -5.01 -5.14 8.75
C ARG A 106 -5.03 -6.18 7.64
N PHE A 107 -3.91 -6.36 6.95
CA PHE A 107 -3.78 -7.33 5.86
C PHE A 107 -3.06 -8.59 6.34
N GLY A 108 -3.27 -9.69 5.62
CA GLY A 108 -2.55 -10.94 5.90
C GLY A 108 -1.09 -10.83 5.48
N THR A 109 -0.87 -10.58 4.20
CA THR A 109 0.47 -10.40 3.65
C THR A 109 0.70 -8.93 3.32
N VAL A 110 1.79 -8.37 3.84
CA VAL A 110 2.28 -7.04 3.50
C VAL A 110 3.75 -7.16 3.12
N LEU A 111 4.07 -6.79 1.89
CA LEU A 111 5.44 -6.72 1.39
C LEU A 111 5.74 -5.28 1.03
N GLY A 112 6.87 -4.77 1.48
CA GLY A 112 7.34 -3.43 1.14
C GLY A 112 8.81 -3.39 0.72
N PRO A 113 9.40 -2.19 0.68
CA PRO A 113 10.74 -2.00 0.15
C PRO A 113 11.87 -2.70 0.89
N GLN A 114 11.61 -3.23 2.10
CA GLN A 114 12.59 -4.00 2.86
C GLN A 114 12.50 -5.52 2.60
N TYR A 115 11.48 -5.99 1.89
CA TYR A 115 11.32 -7.42 1.63
C TYR A 115 12.30 -7.92 0.55
N ASN A 116 12.24 -7.34 -0.64
CA ASN A 116 13.15 -7.64 -1.75
C ASN A 116 13.07 -6.57 -2.85
N ALA A 117 13.93 -6.69 -3.86
CA ALA A 117 14.01 -5.74 -4.98
C ALA A 117 12.70 -5.59 -5.77
N ALA A 118 11.89 -6.66 -5.86
CA ALA A 118 10.63 -6.62 -6.60
C ALA A 118 9.56 -5.76 -5.92
N HIS A 119 9.70 -5.48 -4.62
CA HIS A 119 8.76 -4.65 -3.84
C HIS A 119 9.41 -3.33 -3.38
N ALA A 120 10.53 -2.93 -4.01
CA ALA A 120 11.27 -1.71 -3.66
C ALA A 120 10.45 -0.42 -3.89
N ASP A 121 9.42 -0.47 -4.72
CA ASP A 121 8.67 0.69 -5.19
C ASP A 121 7.17 0.68 -4.84
N HIS A 122 6.68 -0.35 -4.15
CA HIS A 122 5.29 -0.45 -3.74
C HIS A 122 5.10 -1.24 -2.44
N PHE A 123 3.95 -1.04 -1.80
CA PHE A 123 3.42 -1.99 -0.82
C PHE A 123 2.50 -2.97 -1.53
N HIS A 124 2.78 -4.26 -1.43
CA HIS A 124 1.85 -5.32 -1.78
C HIS A 124 0.98 -5.65 -0.58
N LEU A 125 -0.33 -5.44 -0.70
CA LEU A 125 -1.31 -5.62 0.37
C LEU A 125 -2.28 -6.75 0.00
N GLU A 126 -2.11 -7.94 0.58
CA GLU A 126 -2.89 -9.13 0.24
C GLU A 126 -3.74 -9.63 1.41
N GLY A 127 -5.03 -9.83 1.12
CA GLY A 127 -5.99 -10.60 1.91
C GLY A 127 -6.13 -10.19 3.39
N THR A 128 -6.83 -11.02 4.15
CA THR A 128 -6.97 -10.91 5.61
C THR A 128 -6.70 -12.29 6.20
N GLY A 129 -5.91 -12.42 7.28
CA GLY A 129 -5.61 -13.73 7.90
C GLY A 129 -4.15 -13.91 8.29
N ALA A 130 -3.50 -14.94 7.75
CA ALA A 130 -2.11 -15.33 8.05
C ALA A 130 -1.16 -14.13 7.97
N LYS A 131 -0.31 -13.92 8.98
CA LYS A 131 0.49 -12.70 9.12
C LYS A 131 1.90 -12.88 8.55
N PHE A 132 2.14 -12.34 7.36
CA PHE A 132 3.49 -12.15 6.83
C PHE A 132 3.72 -10.66 6.54
N CYS A 133 4.63 -10.02 7.25
CA CYS A 133 4.89 -8.59 7.15
C CYS A 133 6.39 -8.35 7.00
N ARG A 134 6.79 -7.77 5.86
CA ARG A 134 8.17 -7.42 5.53
C ARG A 134 8.26 -6.10 4.76
#